data_AF-A0AAD3MGX8-F1
#
_entry.id   AF-A0AAD3MGX8-F1
#
_cell.length_a   1.000
_cell.length_b   1.000
_cell.length_c   1.000
_cell.angle_alpha   90.00
_cell.angle_beta   90.00
_cell.angle_gamma   90.00
#
_symmetry.space_group_name_H-M   'P 1'
#
loop_
_entity.id
_entity.type
_entity.pdbx_description
1 polymer ?
#
loop_
_entity_poly.entity_id
_entity_poly.type
_entity_poly.pdbx_seq_one_letter_code
_entity_poly.pdbx_strand_id
1 'polypeptide(L)'
;MERSAQSDSLPSCLAGSPVPVVIGLASSSPTRAVAHTLGPFNIPLDDYSHYGIQAFSSQFRQQGGCVAFHLTIPKSPTAAEIQEMADRLQSSTAQVVVVFATEGQLLDLLLELAQRNVTGLQWVASEAWVTASLLTSPRFHSLLEGTLGFAFPGVRIPGLKEFLLNVRPSPTPGMEFINMFWEELFGCRLQFGGDRSKQNAADTVGNFMGFDAFGYKPDSQNNSGSLVGPIVGTFKGSADKPVCTGSEDLSNTESSYTDVSQARISYNVYKAVYAIAHALHTLLNCDSAELNTGMCEKHKSFTSRQLLEHLKTVNFTNQFEEKVYFDSNGEPVPLYDIINWQKNSKGEI
;
A
#
# COMPACT_ATOMS: atom_id res chain seq x y z
N MET A 1 -53.54 7.54 26.27
CA MET A 1 -52.92 7.49 24.94
C MET A 1 -51.45 7.17 25.14
N GLU A 2 -51.15 5.88 25.22
CA GLU A 2 -49.79 5.35 25.17
C GLU A 2 -49.21 5.60 23.78
N ARG A 3 -48.02 6.20 23.71
CA ARG A 3 -47.20 6.17 22.50
C ARG A 3 -46.28 4.97 22.61
N SER A 4 -46.55 3.98 21.78
CA SER A 4 -45.74 2.79 21.54
C SER A 4 -44.28 3.15 21.27
N ALA A 5 -43.38 2.62 22.11
CA ALA A 5 -41.97 2.54 21.81
C ALA A 5 -41.79 1.59 20.62
N GLN A 6 -41.25 2.11 19.52
CA GLN A 6 -40.83 1.31 18.38
C GLN A 6 -39.57 0.54 18.82
N SER A 7 -39.74 -0.76 19.00
CA SER A 7 -38.66 -1.71 19.22
C SER A 7 -37.80 -1.72 17.95
N ASP A 8 -36.62 -1.10 17.99
CA ASP A 8 -35.54 -1.36 17.03
C ASP A 8 -35.07 -2.80 17.22
N SER A 9 -35.80 -3.76 16.64
CA SER A 9 -35.35 -5.14 16.55
C SER A 9 -34.15 -5.17 15.60
N LEU A 10 -32.96 -5.47 16.13
CA LEU A 10 -31.83 -5.89 15.31
C LEU A 10 -32.32 -6.97 14.33
N PRO A 11 -32.01 -6.90 13.02
CA PRO A 11 -32.39 -7.94 12.08
C PRO A 11 -31.89 -9.30 12.58
N SER A 12 -32.79 -10.26 12.72
CA SER A 12 -32.42 -11.62 13.07
C SER A 12 -31.67 -12.26 11.90
N CYS A 13 -30.61 -12.99 12.21
CA CYS A 13 -29.80 -13.71 11.21
C CYS A 13 -30.69 -14.60 10.34
N LEU A 14 -30.47 -14.59 9.02
CA LEU A 14 -31.09 -15.58 8.15
C LEU A 14 -30.55 -16.98 8.51
N ALA A 15 -31.45 -17.93 8.70
CA ALA A 15 -31.10 -19.32 8.94
C ALA A 15 -30.27 -19.86 7.76
N GLY A 16 -29.07 -20.38 8.04
CA GLY A 16 -28.15 -20.90 7.02
C GLY A 16 -27.24 -19.86 6.37
N SER A 17 -27.26 -18.59 6.81
CA SER A 17 -26.29 -17.61 6.34
C SER A 17 -24.86 -18.04 6.71
N PRO A 18 -23.87 -17.90 5.81
CA PRO A 18 -22.47 -18.02 6.19
C PRO A 18 -22.16 -17.01 7.29
N VAL A 19 -21.44 -17.45 8.32
CA VAL A 19 -21.08 -16.62 9.47
C VAL A 19 -19.59 -16.32 9.39
N PRO A 20 -19.16 -15.17 8.82
CA PRO A 20 -17.76 -14.83 8.76
C PRO A 20 -17.21 -14.36 10.11
N VAL A 21 -15.91 -14.60 10.31
CA VAL A 21 -15.06 -13.82 11.21
C VAL A 21 -14.53 -12.63 10.44
N VAL A 22 -14.51 -11.44 11.06
CA VAL A 22 -13.91 -10.26 10.43
C VAL A 22 -12.68 -9.82 11.22
N ILE A 23 -11.54 -9.77 10.55
CA ILE A 23 -10.25 -9.38 11.13
C ILE A 23 -9.84 -8.04 10.54
N GLY A 24 -9.29 -7.17 11.37
CA GLY A 24 -8.49 -6.05 10.89
C GLY A 24 -7.61 -5.50 12.00
N LEU A 25 -7.00 -4.37 11.77
CA LEU A 25 -6.01 -3.78 12.66
C LEU A 25 -6.67 -2.95 13.76
N ALA A 26 -6.00 -2.87 14.89
CA ALA A 26 -6.16 -1.74 15.80
C ALA A 26 -5.52 -0.54 15.11
N SER A 27 -6.35 0.40 14.62
CA SER A 27 -6.00 1.76 14.18
C SER A 27 -4.51 1.99 13.88
N SER A 28 -4.11 2.02 12.61
CA SER A 28 -2.70 2.23 12.22
C SER A 28 -2.39 3.65 11.74
N SER A 29 -2.07 4.51 12.71
CA SER A 29 -0.89 5.42 12.75
C SER A 29 -0.93 6.73 11.91
N PRO A 30 0.22 7.43 11.77
CA PRO A 30 0.52 8.84 12.12
C PRO A 30 0.03 9.91 11.12
N THR A 31 -1.05 9.64 10.40
CA THR A 31 -1.61 10.48 9.30
C THR A 31 -2.05 11.86 9.78
N ARG A 32 -2.14 12.09 11.09
CA ARG A 32 -2.45 13.39 11.70
C ARG A 32 -1.49 14.51 11.25
N ALA A 33 -0.22 14.19 10.95
CA ALA A 33 0.74 15.16 10.44
C ALA A 33 0.50 15.53 8.96
N VAL A 34 0.06 14.56 8.13
CA VAL A 34 -0.28 14.79 6.72
C VAL A 34 -1.62 15.52 6.58
N ALA A 35 -2.57 15.27 7.49
CA ALA A 35 -3.87 15.95 7.51
C ALA A 35 -3.78 17.46 7.76
N HIS A 36 -2.76 17.93 8.46
CA HIS A 36 -2.54 19.38 8.60
C HIS A 36 -2.13 20.05 7.27
N THR A 37 -1.64 19.27 6.31
CA THR A 37 -1.15 19.74 5.00
C THR A 37 -2.18 19.50 3.87
N LEU A 38 -2.97 18.42 3.94
CA LEU A 38 -3.96 18.02 2.92
C LEU A 38 -5.41 18.39 3.25
N GLY A 39 -5.64 19.18 4.30
CA GLY A 39 -6.95 19.67 4.75
C GLY A 39 -7.94 20.19 3.67
N PRO A 40 -7.52 20.71 2.50
CA PRO A 40 -8.46 21.12 1.45
C PRO A 40 -9.22 19.98 0.74
N PHE A 41 -8.75 18.74 0.83
CA PHE A 41 -9.32 17.60 0.10
C PHE A 41 -10.28 16.74 0.93
N ASN A 42 -10.46 17.03 2.22
CA ASN A 42 -11.34 16.26 3.11
C ASN A 42 -11.07 14.73 3.08
N ILE A 43 -9.82 14.33 2.81
CA ILE A 43 -9.42 12.93 2.72
C ILE A 43 -9.59 12.31 4.12
N PRO A 44 -10.40 11.24 4.28
CA PRO A 44 -10.56 10.57 5.55
C PRO A 44 -9.20 10.15 6.11
N LEU A 45 -8.89 10.62 7.32
CA LEU A 45 -7.74 10.18 8.10
C LEU A 45 -7.91 8.68 8.40
N ASP A 46 -6.97 7.88 7.93
CA ASP A 46 -7.13 6.44 7.77
C ASP A 46 -7.20 5.64 9.08
N ASP A 47 -8.34 4.99 9.31
CA ASP A 47 -8.48 3.78 10.10
C ASP A 47 -9.01 2.66 9.17
N TYR A 48 -8.24 2.31 8.12
CA TYR A 48 -8.60 1.42 7.00
C TYR A 48 -9.39 0.21 7.46
N SER A 49 -8.84 -0.48 8.45
CA SER A 49 -9.44 -1.66 9.05
C SER A 49 -10.74 -1.36 9.77
N HIS A 50 -10.83 -0.30 10.58
CA HIS A 50 -12.06 -0.01 11.31
C HIS A 50 -13.20 0.36 10.36
N TYR A 51 -12.94 1.24 9.39
CA TYR A 51 -13.95 1.66 8.43
C TYR A 51 -14.36 0.49 7.52
N GLY A 52 -13.39 -0.29 7.03
CA GLY A 52 -13.64 -1.48 6.21
C GLY A 52 -14.50 -2.53 6.95
N ILE A 53 -14.13 -2.86 8.19
CA ILE A 53 -14.90 -3.79 9.04
C ILE A 53 -16.30 -3.25 9.30
N GLN A 54 -16.44 -1.97 9.67
CA GLN A 54 -17.72 -1.38 10.02
C GLN A 54 -18.65 -1.33 8.80
N ALA A 55 -18.14 -0.89 7.65
CA ALA A 55 -18.89 -0.85 6.40
C ALA A 55 -19.33 -2.25 5.96
N PHE A 56 -18.40 -3.21 5.93
CA PHE A 56 -18.70 -4.60 5.59
C PHE A 56 -19.75 -5.19 6.54
N SER A 57 -19.56 -5.05 7.85
CA SER A 57 -20.44 -5.65 8.85
C SER A 57 -21.83 -5.04 8.83
N SER A 58 -21.94 -3.74 8.56
CA SER A 58 -23.21 -3.05 8.39
C SER A 58 -23.96 -3.56 7.16
N GLN A 59 -23.29 -3.56 5.99
CA GLN A 59 -23.89 -4.01 4.74
C GLN A 59 -24.24 -5.50 4.77
N PHE A 60 -23.36 -6.34 5.31
CA PHE A 60 -23.59 -7.78 5.42
C PHE A 60 -24.81 -8.10 6.29
N ARG A 61 -24.99 -7.39 7.41
CA ARG A 61 -26.19 -7.52 8.26
C ARG A 61 -27.46 -7.03 7.57
N GLN A 62 -27.39 -5.96 6.78
CA GLN A 62 -28.52 -5.48 5.99
C GLN A 62 -28.98 -6.52 4.95
N GLN A 63 -28.05 -7.35 4.46
CA GLN A 63 -28.35 -8.49 3.57
C GLN A 63 -28.77 -9.76 4.35
N GLY A 64 -29.01 -9.65 5.66
CA GLY A 64 -29.43 -10.76 6.51
C GLY A 64 -28.30 -11.70 7.00
N GLY A 65 -27.04 -11.33 6.73
CA GLY A 65 -25.86 -12.07 7.16
C GLY A 65 -25.47 -11.77 8.61
N CYS A 66 -24.72 -12.69 9.23
CA CYS A 66 -24.27 -12.54 10.62
C CYS A 66 -22.78 -12.73 10.80
N VAL A 67 -22.16 -11.89 11.62
CA VAL A 67 -20.73 -11.95 11.93
C VAL A 67 -20.55 -12.70 13.25
N ALA A 68 -19.69 -13.71 13.28
CA ALA A 68 -19.43 -14.52 14.49
C ALA A 68 -18.76 -13.66 15.56
N PHE A 69 -17.65 -13.04 15.20
CA PHE A 69 -16.91 -12.11 16.03
C PHE A 69 -15.94 -11.28 15.19
N HIS A 70 -15.45 -10.21 15.81
CA HIS A 70 -14.37 -9.40 15.30
C HIS A 70 -13.06 -9.77 15.99
N LEU A 71 -11.97 -9.77 15.22
CA LEU A 71 -10.60 -9.79 15.75
C LEU A 71 -9.88 -8.51 15.33
N THR A 72 -9.06 -8.00 16.24
CA THR A 72 -8.30 -6.79 16.05
C THR A 72 -6.83 -7.10 16.27
N ILE A 73 -6.01 -6.98 15.22
CA ILE A 73 -4.55 -7.19 15.26
C ILE A 73 -3.90 -5.92 15.83
N PRO A 74 -3.22 -5.98 16.98
CA PRO A 74 -2.47 -4.84 17.52
C PRO A 74 -1.36 -4.36 16.57
N LYS A 75 -0.98 -3.08 16.65
CA LYS A 75 0.11 -2.51 15.83
C LYS A 75 1.46 -3.23 16.04
N SER A 76 1.69 -3.75 17.24
CA SER A 76 2.90 -4.51 17.59
C SER A 76 2.46 -5.67 18.48
N PRO A 77 1.98 -6.76 17.87
CA PRO A 77 1.37 -7.86 18.60
C PRO A 77 2.44 -8.66 19.33
N THR A 78 2.13 -9.07 20.57
CA THR A 78 2.93 -10.04 21.32
C THR A 78 2.61 -11.46 20.86
N ALA A 79 3.54 -12.38 21.08
CA ALA A 79 3.31 -13.79 20.76
C ALA A 79 2.05 -14.35 21.45
N ALA A 80 1.76 -13.94 22.69
CA ALA A 80 0.57 -14.36 23.42
C ALA A 80 -0.73 -13.86 22.76
N GLU A 81 -0.78 -12.61 22.30
CA GLU A 81 -1.93 -12.07 21.58
C GLU A 81 -2.16 -12.81 20.25
N ILE A 82 -1.10 -13.10 19.49
CA ILE A 82 -1.20 -13.89 18.25
C ILE A 82 -1.73 -15.31 18.54
N GLN A 83 -1.23 -15.95 19.59
CA GLN A 83 -1.68 -17.27 20.00
C GLN A 83 -3.16 -17.28 20.40
N GLU A 84 -3.62 -16.28 21.17
CA GLU A 84 -5.02 -16.13 21.54
C GLU A 84 -5.92 -15.93 20.30
N MET A 85 -5.48 -15.11 19.34
CA MET A 85 -6.19 -14.91 18.08
C MET A 85 -6.30 -16.22 17.28
N ALA A 86 -5.22 -17.00 17.21
CA ALA A 86 -5.21 -18.30 16.56
C ALA A 86 -6.13 -19.31 17.28
N ASP A 87 -6.13 -19.34 18.61
CA ASP A 87 -7.02 -20.18 19.42
C ASP A 87 -8.50 -19.86 19.16
N ARG A 88 -8.83 -18.56 19.06
CA ARG A 88 -10.19 -18.10 18.74
C ARG A 88 -10.62 -18.48 17.32
N LEU A 89 -9.71 -18.46 16.35
CA LEU A 89 -10.01 -18.92 15.00
C LEU A 89 -10.25 -20.43 14.95
N GLN A 90 -9.41 -21.22 15.63
CA GLN A 90 -9.52 -22.69 15.63
C GLN A 90 -10.74 -23.21 16.39
N SER A 91 -11.16 -22.52 17.47
CA SER A 91 -12.34 -22.89 18.26
C SER A 91 -13.67 -22.45 17.61
N SER A 92 -13.61 -21.63 16.57
CA SER A 92 -14.79 -21.13 15.86
C SER A 92 -15.37 -22.16 14.89
N THR A 93 -16.69 -22.13 14.72
CA THR A 93 -17.38 -22.88 13.65
C THR A 93 -17.44 -22.11 12.33
N ALA A 94 -17.05 -20.83 12.34
CA ALA A 94 -17.00 -20.00 11.15
C ALA A 94 -15.89 -20.48 10.20
N GLN A 95 -16.28 -20.82 8.96
CA GLN A 95 -15.34 -21.24 7.92
C GLN A 95 -14.87 -20.07 7.05
N VAL A 96 -15.58 -18.94 7.05
CA VAL A 96 -15.24 -17.76 6.24
C VAL A 96 -14.53 -16.74 7.11
N VAL A 97 -13.40 -16.22 6.66
CA VAL A 97 -12.63 -15.19 7.36
C VAL A 97 -12.37 -14.02 6.43
N VAL A 98 -12.97 -12.87 6.74
CA VAL A 98 -12.83 -11.62 5.99
C VAL A 98 -11.76 -10.76 6.65
N VAL A 99 -10.74 -10.32 5.90
CA VAL A 99 -9.57 -9.64 6.48
C VAL A 99 -9.33 -8.30 5.82
N PHE A 100 -9.41 -7.23 6.62
CA PHE A 100 -9.03 -5.86 6.28
C PHE A 100 -7.72 -5.50 7.01
N ALA A 101 -6.58 -5.84 6.42
CA ALA A 101 -5.25 -5.56 6.95
C ALA A 101 -4.23 -5.41 5.79
N THR A 102 -3.02 -4.95 6.08
CA THR A 102 -1.90 -4.98 5.12
C THR A 102 -1.10 -6.27 5.25
N GLU A 103 -0.35 -6.63 4.20
CA GLU A 103 0.52 -7.81 4.14
C GLU A 103 1.42 -7.98 5.38
N GLY A 104 2.17 -6.93 5.76
CA GLY A 104 3.14 -7.02 6.85
C GLY A 104 2.50 -7.26 8.23
N GLN A 105 1.27 -6.80 8.45
CA GLN A 105 0.59 -6.95 9.74
C GLN A 105 -0.10 -8.31 9.88
N LEU A 106 -0.52 -8.90 8.76
CA LEU A 106 -1.17 -10.20 8.74
C LEU A 106 -0.14 -11.34 8.87
N LEU A 107 1.12 -11.07 8.54
CA LEU A 107 2.21 -12.04 8.48
C LEU A 107 2.35 -12.86 9.77
N ASP A 108 2.46 -12.22 10.94
CA ASP A 108 2.69 -12.93 12.20
C ASP A 108 1.56 -13.91 12.55
N LEU A 109 0.31 -13.49 12.32
CA LEU A 109 -0.85 -14.35 12.52
C LEU A 109 -0.86 -15.54 11.54
N LEU A 110 -0.58 -15.31 10.26
CA LEU A 110 -0.53 -16.38 9.27
C LEU A 110 0.63 -17.35 9.51
N LEU A 111 1.77 -16.86 10.00
CA LEU A 111 2.91 -17.69 10.38
C LEU A 111 2.53 -18.65 11.51
N GLU A 112 1.82 -18.16 12.53
CA GLU A 112 1.30 -18.99 13.63
C GLU A 112 0.27 -20.02 13.13
N LEU A 113 -0.70 -19.59 12.32
CA LEU A 113 -1.73 -20.49 11.77
C LEU A 113 -1.13 -21.57 10.86
N ALA A 114 -0.12 -21.22 10.07
CA ALA A 114 0.62 -22.16 9.24
C ALA A 114 1.42 -23.16 10.10
N GLN A 115 2.07 -22.70 11.19
CA GLN A 115 2.76 -23.59 12.13
C GLN A 115 1.81 -24.58 12.80
N ARG A 116 0.57 -24.17 13.06
CA ARG A 116 -0.49 -25.01 13.63
C ARG A 116 -1.19 -25.91 12.60
N ASN A 117 -0.80 -25.84 11.33
CA ASN A 117 -1.45 -26.55 10.21
C ASN A 117 -2.96 -26.32 10.15
N VAL A 118 -3.40 -25.08 10.41
CA VAL A 118 -4.81 -24.71 10.24
C VAL A 118 -5.17 -24.79 8.76
N THR A 119 -6.30 -25.40 8.45
CA THR A 119 -6.81 -25.59 7.07
C THR A 119 -8.34 -25.46 7.07
N GLY A 120 -8.95 -25.44 5.87
CA GLY A 120 -10.40 -25.43 5.72
C GLY A 120 -11.08 -24.07 5.96
N LEU A 121 -10.29 -22.99 6.04
CA LEU A 121 -10.79 -21.63 6.10
C LEU A 121 -10.87 -21.05 4.68
N GLN A 122 -12.02 -20.48 4.33
CA GLN A 122 -12.19 -19.64 3.15
C GLN A 122 -11.84 -18.21 3.49
N TRP A 123 -10.72 -17.74 2.98
CA TRP A 123 -10.28 -16.36 3.17
C TRP A 123 -10.93 -15.44 2.14
N VAL A 124 -11.34 -14.26 2.62
CA VAL A 124 -11.77 -13.13 1.81
C VAL A 124 -10.80 -11.97 2.08
N ALA A 125 -9.93 -11.71 1.12
CA ALA A 125 -8.87 -10.74 1.18
C ALA A 125 -9.33 -9.35 0.71
N SER A 126 -9.02 -8.35 1.52
CA SER A 126 -9.09 -6.95 1.09
C SER A 126 -8.00 -6.63 0.05
N GLU A 127 -8.20 -5.55 -0.70
CA GLU A 127 -7.29 -5.11 -1.76
C GLU A 127 -5.84 -4.96 -1.29
N ALA A 128 -5.63 -4.48 -0.06
CA ALA A 128 -4.31 -4.24 0.50
C ALA A 128 -3.39 -5.47 0.65
N TRP A 129 -3.90 -6.70 0.53
CA TRP A 129 -3.07 -7.91 0.65
C TRP A 129 -3.40 -9.03 -0.34
N VAL A 130 -4.43 -8.89 -1.19
CA VAL A 130 -4.79 -9.97 -2.13
C VAL A 130 -3.71 -10.23 -3.19
N THR A 131 -2.83 -9.26 -3.47
CA THR A 131 -1.67 -9.42 -4.38
C THR A 131 -0.33 -9.39 -3.63
N ALA A 132 -0.34 -9.72 -2.34
CA ALA A 132 0.83 -9.77 -1.46
C ALA A 132 1.77 -10.93 -1.84
N SER A 133 2.92 -10.63 -2.45
CA SER A 133 3.88 -11.65 -2.89
C SER A 133 4.51 -12.45 -1.74
N LEU A 134 4.59 -11.90 -0.52
CA LEU A 134 5.13 -12.62 0.64
C LEU A 134 4.20 -13.76 1.07
N LEU A 135 2.90 -13.59 0.85
CA LEU A 135 1.87 -14.52 1.30
C LEU A 135 1.57 -15.63 0.27
N THR A 136 2.12 -15.54 -0.95
CA THR A 136 2.06 -16.62 -1.96
C THR A 136 3.17 -17.67 -1.79
N SER A 137 4.03 -17.53 -0.77
CA SER A 137 5.08 -18.50 -0.44
C SER A 137 4.50 -19.91 -0.21
N PRO A 138 5.22 -20.99 -0.60
CA PRO A 138 4.81 -22.39 -0.35
C PRO A 138 4.43 -22.71 1.09
N ARG A 139 5.00 -21.98 2.05
CA ARG A 139 4.67 -22.13 3.48
C ARG A 139 3.20 -21.86 3.79
N PHE A 140 2.52 -21.02 3.02
CA PHE A 140 1.14 -20.62 3.28
C PHE A 140 0.12 -21.32 2.37
N HIS A 141 0.55 -22.14 1.41
CA HIS A 141 -0.35 -22.72 0.42
C HIS A 141 -1.47 -23.55 1.03
N SER A 142 -1.18 -24.37 2.05
CA SER A 142 -2.21 -25.18 2.72
C SER A 142 -3.27 -24.33 3.45
N LEU A 143 -2.91 -23.10 3.80
CA LEU A 143 -3.76 -22.17 4.55
C LEU A 143 -4.54 -21.22 3.64
N LEU A 144 -3.91 -20.72 2.56
CA LEU A 144 -4.40 -19.61 1.74
C LEU A 144 -4.82 -20.00 0.31
N GLU A 145 -4.62 -21.25 -0.10
CA GLU A 145 -5.15 -21.73 -1.39
C GLU A 145 -6.67 -21.53 -1.45
N GLY A 146 -7.16 -21.00 -2.58
CA GLY A 146 -8.58 -20.68 -2.75
C GLY A 146 -9.00 -19.34 -2.14
N THR A 147 -8.08 -18.52 -1.62
CA THR A 147 -8.38 -17.16 -1.15
C THR A 147 -9.04 -16.35 -2.26
N LEU A 148 -10.19 -15.74 -1.95
CA LEU A 148 -10.88 -14.81 -2.83
C LEU A 148 -10.56 -13.38 -2.39
N GLY A 149 -10.38 -12.46 -3.33
CA GLY A 149 -10.25 -11.06 -2.96
C GLY A 149 -10.40 -10.10 -4.12
N PHE A 150 -10.23 -8.82 -3.81
CA PHE A 150 -10.52 -7.71 -4.71
C PHE A 150 -9.24 -7.00 -5.07
N ALA A 151 -8.86 -6.94 -6.34
CA ALA A 151 -7.65 -6.27 -6.79
C ALA A 151 -8.02 -5.13 -7.75
N PHE A 152 -7.27 -4.03 -7.75
CA PHE A 152 -7.41 -3.06 -8.84
C PHE A 152 -7.03 -3.69 -10.18
N PRO A 153 -7.71 -3.36 -11.30
CA PRO A 153 -7.38 -3.88 -12.61
C PRO A 153 -5.90 -3.75 -12.95
N GLY A 154 -5.30 -4.86 -13.38
CA GLY A 154 -3.91 -4.89 -13.81
C GLY A 154 -3.77 -4.47 -15.26
N VAL A 155 -2.82 -3.58 -15.54
CA VAL A 155 -2.48 -3.18 -16.91
C VAL A 155 -0.98 -3.31 -17.16
N ARG A 156 -0.60 -3.48 -18.42
CA ARG A 156 0.80 -3.40 -18.84
C ARG A 156 1.11 -1.99 -19.33
N ILE A 157 1.89 -1.24 -18.55
CA ILE A 157 2.33 0.11 -18.93
C ILE A 157 3.50 0.01 -19.90
N PRO A 158 3.37 0.45 -21.17
CA PRO A 158 4.45 0.39 -22.14
C PRO A 158 5.67 1.20 -21.68
N GLY A 159 6.87 0.64 -21.82
CA GLY A 159 8.13 1.30 -21.45
C GLY A 159 8.48 1.28 -19.96
N LEU A 160 7.56 0.85 -19.08
CA LEU A 160 7.81 0.87 -17.64
C LEU A 160 8.92 -0.12 -17.24
N LYS A 161 8.92 -1.33 -17.80
CA LYS A 161 9.95 -2.33 -17.48
C LYS A 161 11.33 -1.82 -17.85
N GLU A 162 11.44 -1.27 -19.05
CA GLU A 162 12.67 -0.73 -19.61
C GLU A 162 13.16 0.47 -18.79
N PHE A 163 12.25 1.35 -18.34
CA PHE A 163 12.58 2.45 -17.44
C PHE A 163 13.17 1.95 -16.12
N LEU A 164 12.53 0.98 -15.46
CA LEU A 164 12.98 0.45 -14.17
C LEU A 164 14.34 -0.26 -14.27
N LEU A 165 14.60 -0.99 -15.36
CA LEU A 165 15.88 -1.67 -15.58
C LEU A 165 17.05 -0.70 -15.86
N ASN A 166 16.76 0.53 -16.27
CA ASN A 166 17.75 1.56 -16.59
C ASN A 166 18.11 2.46 -15.40
N VAL A 167 17.45 2.31 -14.25
CA VAL A 167 17.77 3.05 -13.03
C VAL A 167 19.21 2.72 -12.59
N ARG A 168 19.97 3.72 -12.17
CA ARG A 168 21.36 3.57 -11.69
C ARG A 168 21.60 4.42 -10.44
N PRO A 169 22.44 3.96 -9.50
CA PRO A 169 22.79 4.71 -8.30
C PRO A 169 23.66 5.93 -8.65
N SER A 170 23.59 6.99 -7.84
CA SER A 170 24.30 8.25 -8.09
C SER A 170 24.51 9.06 -6.80
N PRO A 171 25.61 9.84 -6.67
CA PRO A 171 25.86 10.68 -5.51
C PRO A 171 25.04 11.98 -5.47
N THR A 172 24.29 12.29 -6.53
CA THR A 172 23.49 13.52 -6.63
C THR A 172 22.35 13.55 -5.60
N PRO A 173 22.06 14.72 -4.98
CA PRO A 173 20.93 14.86 -4.07
C PRO A 173 19.61 14.41 -4.72
N GLY A 174 18.78 13.68 -3.97
CA GLY A 174 17.52 13.10 -4.46
C GLY A 174 17.61 11.65 -4.93
N MET A 175 18.82 11.07 -4.99
CA MET A 175 19.05 9.67 -5.39
C MET A 175 19.19 8.72 -4.20
N GLU A 176 18.97 9.19 -2.97
CA GLU A 176 19.18 8.43 -1.74
C GLU A 176 18.35 7.14 -1.72
N PHE A 177 17.09 7.21 -2.16
CA PHE A 177 16.22 6.02 -2.25
C PHE A 177 16.73 5.00 -3.26
N ILE A 178 17.22 5.44 -4.42
CA ILE A 178 17.80 4.55 -5.44
C ILE A 178 19.07 3.89 -4.90
N ASN A 179 19.90 4.64 -4.19
CA ASN A 179 21.12 4.12 -3.59
C ASN A 179 20.82 3.07 -2.52
N MET A 180 19.87 3.34 -1.62
CA MET A 180 19.42 2.36 -0.61
C MET A 180 18.82 1.11 -1.26
N PHE A 181 17.96 1.29 -2.26
CA PHE A 181 17.39 0.18 -3.04
C PHE A 181 18.48 -0.70 -3.65
N TRP A 182 19.51 -0.08 -4.24
CA TRP A 182 20.61 -0.79 -4.88
C TRP A 182 21.44 -1.61 -3.89
N GLU A 183 21.79 -1.02 -2.74
CA GLU A 183 22.55 -1.69 -1.68
C GLU A 183 21.78 -2.86 -1.07
N GLU A 184 20.46 -2.71 -0.91
CA GLU A 184 19.61 -3.76 -0.35
C GLU A 184 19.42 -4.91 -1.35
N LEU A 185 19.10 -4.59 -2.61
CA LEU A 185 18.86 -5.59 -3.64
C LEU A 185 20.09 -6.46 -3.93
N PHE A 186 21.27 -5.84 -3.99
CA PHE A 186 22.53 -6.53 -4.30
C PHE A 186 23.34 -6.91 -3.07
N GLY A 187 22.88 -6.56 -1.86
CA GLY A 187 23.59 -6.86 -0.61
C GLY A 187 24.98 -6.22 -0.51
N CYS A 188 25.22 -5.12 -1.21
CA CYS A 188 26.52 -4.46 -1.34
C CYS A 188 26.48 -3.05 -0.72
N ARG A 189 27.62 -2.34 -0.73
CA ARG A 189 27.72 -0.94 -0.31
C ARG A 189 28.24 -0.06 -1.44
N LEU A 190 27.52 1.00 -1.75
CA LEU A 190 27.91 2.00 -2.73
C LEU A 190 29.05 2.85 -2.18
N GLN A 191 30.05 3.09 -3.02
CA GLN A 191 31.13 4.03 -2.73
C GLN A 191 31.21 5.04 -3.86
N PHE A 192 30.77 6.25 -3.58
CA PHE A 192 30.98 7.37 -4.49
C PHE A 192 32.31 8.03 -4.13
N GLY A 193 33.30 7.92 -5.02
CA GLY A 193 34.60 8.57 -4.84
C GLY A 193 34.42 10.06 -4.62
N GLY A 194 34.88 10.57 -3.48
CA GLY A 194 34.70 11.97 -3.11
C GLY A 194 35.70 12.89 -3.79
N ASP A 195 35.31 13.54 -4.87
CA ASP A 195 35.83 14.88 -5.18
C ASP A 195 35.00 15.92 -4.40
N ARG A 196 35.14 15.90 -3.07
CA ARG A 196 34.62 16.93 -2.14
C ARG A 196 35.62 18.08 -1.98
N SER A 197 36.23 18.53 -3.08
CA SER A 197 37.16 19.67 -3.07
C SER A 197 36.91 20.60 -4.26
N LYS A 198 35.75 21.27 -4.26
CA LYS A 198 35.52 22.66 -4.72
C LYS A 198 34.03 22.94 -4.96
N GLN A 199 33.27 23.18 -3.89
CA GLN A 199 32.21 24.20 -3.90
C GLN A 199 31.69 24.37 -2.47
N ASN A 200 32.41 25.20 -1.71
CA ASN A 200 31.82 25.87 -0.56
C ASN A 200 31.31 27.23 -1.02
N ALA A 201 30.07 27.51 -0.60
CA ALA A 201 29.45 28.83 -0.38
C ALA A 201 28.91 29.62 -1.58
N ALA A 202 27.62 29.36 -1.88
CA ALA A 202 26.52 30.28 -2.20
C ALA A 202 25.45 29.41 -2.92
N ASP A 203 24.27 29.09 -2.39
CA ASP A 203 23.31 29.96 -1.72
C ASP A 203 22.52 29.22 -0.63
N THR A 204 22.31 29.93 0.47
CA THR A 204 21.39 29.56 1.54
C THR A 204 19.96 29.84 1.08
N VAL A 205 19.19 28.79 0.78
CA VAL A 205 17.72 28.84 0.95
C VAL A 205 17.38 27.76 1.97
N GLY A 206 17.20 28.21 3.20
CA GLY A 206 16.75 27.38 4.31
C GLY A 206 15.28 26.98 4.16
N ASN A 207 14.97 25.89 4.84
CA ASN A 207 13.63 25.45 5.28
C ASN A 207 12.61 25.09 4.20
N PHE A 208 12.67 23.83 3.77
CA PHE A 208 11.47 23.00 3.77
C PHE A 208 11.83 21.52 3.98
N MET A 209 11.12 20.88 4.91
CA MET A 209 11.28 19.52 5.45
C MET A 209 12.25 19.38 6.64
N GLY A 210 11.69 19.61 7.83
CA GLY A 210 12.29 19.20 9.09
C GLY A 210 12.29 17.66 9.20
N PHE A 211 13.48 17.08 9.06
CA PHE A 211 13.77 15.68 9.36
C PHE A 211 14.34 15.48 10.78
N ASP A 212 14.35 16.53 11.61
CA ASP A 212 14.86 16.50 12.99
C ASP A 212 13.92 15.80 14.01
N ALA A 213 12.88 15.09 13.55
CA ALA A 213 11.95 14.36 14.41
C ALA A 213 12.39 12.93 14.77
N PHE A 214 13.46 12.42 14.16
CA PHE A 214 14.07 11.14 14.55
C PHE A 214 15.34 11.43 15.35
N GLY A 215 15.17 11.73 16.64
CA GLY A 215 16.26 12.01 17.59
C GLY A 215 17.14 10.79 17.86
N TYR A 216 17.86 10.31 16.85
CA TYR A 216 18.90 9.31 16.99
C TYR A 216 20.25 10.01 17.17
N LYS A 217 20.62 10.27 18.43
CA LYS A 217 22.01 10.50 18.80
C LYS A 217 22.66 9.12 18.96
N PRO A 218 23.69 8.77 18.18
CA PRO A 218 24.45 7.56 18.46
C PRO A 218 25.35 7.86 19.66
N ASP A 219 24.90 7.50 20.86
CA ASP A 219 25.79 7.39 22.00
C ASP A 219 26.70 6.18 21.76
N SER A 220 28.00 6.48 21.75
CA SER A 220 29.05 5.48 21.78
C SER A 220 28.94 4.76 23.13
N GLN A 221 28.49 3.51 23.14
CA GLN A 221 28.98 2.48 24.05
C GLN A 221 28.45 1.10 23.66
N ASN A 222 29.40 0.17 23.50
CA ASN A 222 29.19 -1.26 23.28
C ASN A 222 28.21 -1.84 24.29
N ASN A 223 27.11 -2.41 23.82
CA ASN A 223 26.47 -3.54 24.49
C ASN A 223 25.69 -4.40 23.50
N SER A 224 26.03 -5.68 23.49
CA SER A 224 25.39 -6.74 22.73
C SER A 224 23.97 -6.96 23.25
N GLY A 225 22.98 -6.44 22.54
CA GLY A 225 21.55 -6.68 22.79
C GLY A 225 20.85 -7.03 21.48
N SER A 226 20.34 -8.26 21.38
CA SER A 226 19.61 -8.76 20.23
C SER A 226 18.18 -8.20 20.25
N LEU A 227 17.77 -7.47 19.20
CA LEU A 227 16.37 -7.10 18.95
C LEU A 227 15.85 -7.95 17.79
N VAL A 228 14.83 -8.76 18.07
CA VAL A 228 14.16 -9.65 17.11
C VAL A 228 12.89 -8.96 16.64
N GLY A 229 12.77 -8.73 15.32
CA GLY A 229 11.56 -8.26 14.63
C GLY A 229 11.49 -8.89 13.22
N PRO A 230 10.32 -9.26 12.70
CA PRO A 230 10.23 -10.22 11.59
C PRO A 230 10.13 -9.59 10.19
N ILE A 231 10.97 -8.59 9.86
CA ILE A 231 11.52 -8.37 8.48
C ILE A 231 12.94 -7.80 8.62
N VAL A 232 13.66 -8.24 9.65
CA VAL A 232 15.07 -7.90 9.82
C VAL A 232 15.84 -9.15 9.48
N GLY A 233 16.30 -9.23 8.23
CA GLY A 233 17.50 -10.00 7.94
C GLY A 233 18.52 -9.64 9.01
N THR A 234 19.06 -10.65 9.69
CA THR A 234 19.96 -10.48 10.84
C THR A 234 20.85 -9.26 10.66
N PHE A 235 20.68 -8.22 11.50
CA PHE A 235 21.67 -7.15 11.62
C PHE A 235 22.93 -7.76 12.26
N LYS A 236 23.66 -8.56 11.48
CA LYS A 236 25.11 -8.51 11.60
C LYS A 236 25.46 -7.10 11.16
N GLY A 237 25.82 -6.25 12.11
CA GLY A 237 26.80 -5.22 11.85
C GLY A 237 28.05 -5.93 11.33
N SER A 238 28.09 -6.21 10.03
CA SER A 238 29.19 -6.88 9.37
C SER A 238 30.01 -5.80 8.70
N ALA A 239 31.18 -5.55 9.28
CA ALA A 239 32.31 -5.05 8.52
C ALA A 239 32.67 -6.10 7.45
N ASP A 240 31.91 -6.15 6.34
CA ASP A 240 32.26 -6.66 5.00
C ASP A 240 30.99 -6.85 4.14
N LYS A 241 30.33 -5.76 3.73
CA LYS A 241 29.50 -5.81 2.51
C LYS A 241 30.42 -5.54 1.32
N PRO A 242 30.36 -6.32 0.22
CA PRO A 242 31.15 -6.05 -0.97
C PRO A 242 30.81 -4.66 -1.53
N VAL A 243 31.74 -4.07 -2.27
CA VAL A 243 31.52 -2.76 -2.89
C VAL A 243 30.66 -2.95 -4.14
N CYS A 244 29.58 -2.16 -4.27
CA CYS A 244 28.78 -2.14 -5.47
C CYS A 244 29.56 -1.49 -6.62
N THR A 245 29.47 -2.06 -7.81
CA THR A 245 29.97 -1.47 -9.06
C THR A 245 29.09 -0.31 -9.55
N GLY A 246 27.80 -0.30 -9.18
CA GLY A 246 26.80 0.65 -9.68
C GLY A 246 26.30 0.34 -11.09
N SER A 247 26.66 -0.85 -11.60
CA SER A 247 26.34 -1.33 -12.95
C SER A 247 25.84 -2.77 -12.97
N GLU A 248 25.50 -3.30 -11.79
CA GLU A 248 24.86 -4.60 -11.62
C GLU A 248 23.58 -4.71 -12.45
N ASP A 249 23.29 -5.94 -12.89
CA ASP A 249 22.18 -6.21 -13.78
C ASP A 249 20.89 -6.50 -12.99
N LEU A 250 19.97 -5.54 -13.02
CA LEU A 250 18.64 -5.66 -12.41
C LEU A 250 17.79 -6.76 -13.03
N SER A 251 18.03 -7.16 -14.29
CA SER A 251 17.22 -8.17 -14.96
C SER A 251 17.41 -9.58 -14.40
N ASN A 252 18.54 -9.83 -13.73
CA ASN A 252 18.87 -11.12 -13.11
C ASN A 252 18.37 -11.22 -11.66
N THR A 253 17.70 -10.18 -11.16
CA THR A 253 17.08 -10.20 -9.84
C THR A 253 15.62 -10.64 -9.98
N GLU A 254 15.29 -11.82 -9.45
CA GLU A 254 13.89 -12.26 -9.30
C GLU A 254 13.22 -11.39 -8.22
N SER A 255 12.93 -10.14 -8.55
CA SER A 255 12.41 -9.12 -7.64
C SER A 255 11.02 -8.66 -8.07
N SER A 256 10.15 -8.40 -7.10
CA SER A 256 8.85 -7.75 -7.33
C SER A 256 8.98 -6.36 -7.97
N TYR A 257 10.17 -5.74 -7.92
CA TYR A 257 10.45 -4.47 -8.57
C TYR A 257 10.40 -4.56 -10.11
N THR A 258 10.91 -5.64 -10.70
CA THR A 258 11.01 -5.79 -12.17
C THR A 258 9.82 -6.54 -12.78
N ASP A 259 8.97 -7.15 -11.95
CA ASP A 259 7.71 -7.73 -12.38
C ASP A 259 6.63 -6.65 -12.57
N VAL A 260 6.51 -6.18 -13.81
CA VAL A 260 5.47 -5.24 -14.26
C VAL A 260 4.50 -5.88 -15.25
N SER A 261 4.33 -7.20 -15.17
CA SER A 261 3.37 -7.93 -16.00
C SER A 261 1.93 -7.44 -15.81
N GLN A 262 1.59 -7.07 -14.56
CA GLN A 262 0.29 -6.55 -14.14
C GLN A 262 0.48 -5.37 -13.18
N ALA A 263 0.62 -4.15 -13.70
CA ALA A 263 0.71 -2.96 -12.87
C ALA A 263 -0.69 -2.59 -12.33
N ARG A 264 -0.88 -2.74 -11.02
CA ARG A 264 -2.14 -2.41 -10.30
C ARG A 264 -2.01 -1.08 -9.56
N ILE A 265 -1.40 -1.07 -8.37
CA ILE A 265 -1.17 0.16 -7.59
C ILE A 265 -0.35 1.18 -8.39
N SER A 266 0.70 0.72 -9.07
CA SER A 266 1.54 1.58 -9.93
C SER A 266 0.74 2.25 -11.05
N TYR A 267 -0.32 1.61 -11.53
CA TYR A 267 -1.22 2.20 -12.51
C TYR A 267 -2.13 3.27 -11.91
N ASN A 268 -2.54 3.15 -10.65
CA ASN A 268 -3.22 4.24 -9.95
C ASN A 268 -2.30 5.47 -9.77
N VAL A 269 -1.01 5.26 -9.50
CA VAL A 269 -0.02 6.36 -9.48
C VAL A 269 0.13 7.00 -10.86
N TYR A 270 0.22 6.18 -11.91
CA TYR A 270 0.22 6.65 -13.29
C TYR A 270 -1.02 7.50 -13.61
N LYS A 271 -2.23 7.02 -13.27
CA LYS A 271 -3.48 7.77 -13.45
C LYS A 271 -3.49 9.09 -12.66
N ALA A 272 -2.98 9.11 -11.43
CA ALA A 272 -2.91 10.32 -10.61
C ALA A 272 -2.02 11.39 -11.24
N VAL A 273 -0.84 11.01 -11.75
CA VAL A 273 0.06 11.94 -12.45
C VAL A 273 -0.59 12.48 -13.72
N TYR A 274 -1.26 11.63 -14.50
CA TYR A 274 -1.99 12.07 -15.69
C TYR A 274 -3.16 12.99 -15.35
N ALA A 275 -3.91 12.73 -14.27
CA ALA A 275 -4.98 13.61 -13.83
C ALA A 275 -4.47 15.02 -13.48
N ILE A 276 -3.32 15.10 -12.78
CA ILE A 276 -2.65 16.39 -12.50
C ILE A 276 -2.18 17.04 -13.80
N ALA A 277 -1.59 16.29 -14.72
CA ALA A 277 -1.15 16.80 -16.01
C ALA A 277 -2.31 17.38 -16.83
N HIS A 278 -3.45 16.68 -16.91
CA HIS A 278 -4.66 17.17 -17.60
C HIS A 278 -5.24 18.42 -16.92
N ALA A 279 -5.25 18.48 -15.58
CA ALA A 279 -5.67 19.67 -14.86
C ALA A 279 -4.77 20.88 -15.15
N LEU A 280 -3.44 20.68 -15.17
CA LEU A 280 -2.47 21.70 -15.53
C LEU A 280 -2.59 22.13 -16.99
N HIS A 281 -2.80 21.19 -17.92
CA HIS A 281 -2.99 21.46 -19.35
C HIS A 281 -4.15 22.43 -19.60
N THR A 282 -5.25 22.20 -18.88
CA THR A 282 -6.43 23.09 -18.92
C THR A 282 -6.14 24.44 -18.25
N LEU A 283 -5.54 24.43 -17.06
CA LEU A 283 -5.22 25.65 -16.29
C LEU A 283 -4.26 26.60 -17.04
N LEU A 284 -3.31 26.02 -17.79
CA LEU A 284 -2.31 26.72 -18.60
C LEU A 284 -2.79 27.01 -20.04
N ASN A 285 -4.08 26.77 -20.32
CA ASN A 285 -4.74 27.13 -21.57
C ASN A 285 -4.08 26.53 -22.83
N CYS A 286 -3.56 25.31 -22.71
CA CYS A 286 -2.81 24.63 -23.77
C CYS A 286 -3.69 24.21 -24.98
N ASP A 287 -5.01 24.18 -24.82
CA ASP A 287 -5.98 23.82 -25.87
C ASP A 287 -6.51 25.04 -26.65
N SER A 288 -6.03 26.26 -26.35
CA SER A 288 -6.53 27.47 -27.00
C SER A 288 -6.20 27.49 -28.49
N ALA A 289 -7.26 27.46 -29.31
CA ALA A 289 -7.18 27.52 -30.78
C ALA A 289 -6.64 28.87 -31.32
N GLU A 290 -6.42 29.86 -30.45
CA GLU A 290 -6.04 31.23 -30.83
C GLU A 290 -4.55 31.40 -31.12
N LEU A 291 -3.69 30.43 -30.77
CA LEU A 291 -2.31 30.37 -31.23
C LEU A 291 -2.07 29.07 -32.01
N ASN A 292 -1.88 29.20 -33.32
CA ASN A 292 -1.46 28.14 -34.27
C ASN A 292 -0.06 27.52 -33.96
N THR A 293 0.33 27.41 -32.70
CA THR A 293 1.63 26.91 -32.25
C THR A 293 1.57 25.95 -31.07
N GLY A 294 0.40 25.59 -30.54
CA GLY A 294 0.30 24.60 -29.44
C GLY A 294 1.12 24.97 -28.19
N MET A 295 1.23 26.27 -27.90
CA MET A 295 2.06 26.76 -26.79
C MET A 295 1.20 27.04 -25.56
N CYS A 296 1.42 26.27 -24.50
CA CYS A 296 0.90 26.52 -23.15
C CYS A 296 1.44 27.83 -22.56
N GLU A 297 0.67 28.46 -21.67
CA GLU A 297 1.10 29.61 -20.86
C GLU A 297 2.10 29.20 -19.76
N LYS A 298 3.32 28.80 -20.13
CA LYS A 298 4.32 28.18 -19.23
C LYS A 298 4.70 29.00 -17.99
N HIS A 299 4.52 30.32 -18.03
CA HIS A 299 4.87 31.24 -16.94
C HIS A 299 3.67 31.74 -16.15
N LYS A 300 2.47 31.20 -16.39
CA LYS A 300 1.27 31.54 -15.63
C LYS A 300 1.43 31.05 -14.20
N SER A 301 1.40 31.97 -13.24
CA SER A 301 1.34 31.62 -11.83
C SER A 301 -0.08 31.15 -11.48
N PHE A 302 -0.16 30.12 -10.65
CA PHE A 302 -1.43 29.62 -10.13
C PHE A 302 -1.27 29.22 -8.66
N THR A 303 -2.40 29.19 -7.97
CA THR A 303 -2.49 28.73 -6.58
C THR A 303 -2.90 27.27 -6.52
N SER A 304 -2.60 26.58 -5.42
CA SER A 304 -3.04 25.19 -5.20
C SER A 304 -4.56 25.05 -5.27
N ARG A 305 -5.32 26.08 -4.87
CA ARG A 305 -6.78 26.10 -4.98
C ARG A 305 -7.25 26.14 -6.43
N GLN A 306 -6.60 26.93 -7.28
CA GLN A 306 -6.94 26.96 -8.71
C GLN A 306 -6.66 25.61 -9.37
N LEU A 307 -5.55 24.96 -9.05
CA LEU A 307 -5.25 23.61 -9.53
C LEU A 307 -6.30 22.59 -9.03
N LEU A 308 -6.69 22.68 -7.76
CA LEU A 308 -7.73 21.83 -7.18
C LEU A 308 -9.07 21.95 -7.92
N GLU A 309 -9.51 23.17 -8.24
CA GLU A 309 -10.76 23.34 -8.99
C GLU A 309 -10.69 22.71 -10.39
N HIS A 310 -9.53 22.76 -11.06
CA HIS A 310 -9.36 22.07 -12.34
C HIS A 310 -9.33 20.55 -12.17
N LEU A 311 -8.63 20.04 -11.14
CA LEU A 311 -8.56 18.61 -10.81
C LEU A 311 -9.97 18.00 -10.61
N LYS A 312 -10.86 18.69 -9.90
CA LYS A 312 -12.25 18.24 -9.68
C LYS A 312 -13.05 18.06 -10.98
N THR A 313 -12.66 18.76 -12.04
CA THR A 313 -13.35 18.73 -13.34
C THR A 313 -12.67 17.86 -14.39
N VAL A 314 -11.56 17.19 -14.03
CA VAL A 314 -10.82 16.31 -14.93
C VAL A 314 -11.72 15.18 -15.42
N ASN A 315 -11.77 15.01 -16.73
CA ASN A 315 -12.52 13.97 -17.39
C ASN A 315 -11.85 13.66 -18.74
N PHE A 316 -11.10 12.58 -18.80
CA PHE A 316 -10.41 12.15 -20.02
C PHE A 316 -10.49 10.63 -20.19
N THR A 317 -10.25 10.16 -21.41
CA THR A 317 -10.06 8.73 -21.69
C THR A 317 -8.58 8.50 -21.90
N ASN A 318 -8.01 7.53 -21.20
CA ASN A 318 -6.59 7.23 -21.30
C ASN A 318 -6.27 6.25 -22.44
N GLN A 319 -4.99 5.93 -22.63
CA GLN A 319 -4.51 5.00 -23.66
C GLN A 319 -5.00 3.55 -23.51
N PHE A 320 -5.64 3.21 -22.39
CA PHE A 320 -6.22 1.90 -22.10
C PHE A 320 -7.74 1.91 -22.22
N GLU A 321 -8.31 2.92 -22.88
CA GLU A 321 -9.77 3.10 -23.07
C GLU A 321 -10.56 3.25 -21.76
N GLU A 322 -9.88 3.55 -20.65
CA GLU A 322 -10.50 3.81 -19.36
C GLU A 322 -10.81 5.30 -19.22
N LYS A 323 -12.03 5.61 -18.79
CA LYS A 323 -12.45 6.97 -18.48
C LYS A 323 -12.02 7.33 -17.05
N VAL A 324 -11.17 8.35 -16.92
CA VAL A 324 -10.65 8.85 -15.65
C VAL A 324 -11.36 10.16 -15.29
N TYR A 325 -12.13 10.13 -14.21
CA TYR A 325 -12.83 11.27 -13.65
C TYR A 325 -13.07 11.07 -12.14
N PHE A 326 -13.45 12.14 -11.45
CA PHE A 326 -13.82 12.11 -10.04
C PHE A 326 -15.31 12.40 -9.86
N ASP A 327 -15.93 11.77 -8.88
CA ASP A 327 -17.31 12.03 -8.50
C ASP A 327 -17.44 13.33 -7.65
N SER A 328 -18.64 13.61 -7.15
CA SER A 328 -18.89 14.79 -6.30
C SER A 328 -18.15 14.79 -4.97
N ASN A 329 -17.71 13.62 -4.50
CA ASN A 329 -16.93 13.44 -3.28
C ASN A 329 -15.41 13.51 -3.55
N GLY A 330 -15.00 13.59 -4.82
CA GLY A 330 -13.59 13.53 -5.22
C GLY A 330 -13.05 12.10 -5.34
N GLU A 331 -13.93 11.09 -5.37
CA GLU A 331 -13.54 9.69 -5.49
C GLU A 331 -13.41 9.28 -6.96
N PRO A 332 -12.38 8.50 -7.33
CA PRO A 332 -12.27 7.93 -8.66
C PRO A 332 -13.31 6.81 -8.86
N VAL A 333 -13.54 6.43 -10.12
CA VAL A 333 -14.44 5.30 -10.44
C VAL A 333 -13.96 4.01 -9.75
N PRO A 334 -14.80 3.37 -8.92
CA PRO A 334 -14.43 2.12 -8.26
C PRO A 334 -14.56 0.95 -9.24
N LEU A 335 -13.42 0.41 -9.68
CA LEU A 335 -13.35 -0.81 -10.50
C LEU A 335 -12.39 -1.80 -9.84
N TYR A 336 -12.85 -3.03 -9.67
CA TYR A 336 -12.09 -4.11 -9.04
C TYR A 336 -12.25 -5.41 -9.83
N ASP A 337 -11.15 -6.14 -9.98
CA ASP A 337 -11.16 -7.55 -10.36
C ASP A 337 -11.42 -8.39 -9.11
N ILE A 338 -12.21 -9.45 -9.25
CA ILE A 338 -12.28 -10.51 -8.23
C ILE A 338 -11.28 -11.58 -8.63
N ILE A 339 -10.30 -11.84 -7.78
CA ILE A 339 -9.25 -12.83 -8.02
C ILE A 339 -9.35 -13.98 -7.03
N ASN A 340 -8.90 -15.15 -7.48
CA ASN A 340 -8.87 -16.38 -6.70
C ASN A 340 -7.46 -16.97 -6.74
N TRP A 341 -6.90 -17.26 -5.57
CA TRP A 341 -5.57 -17.85 -5.44
C TRP A 341 -5.61 -19.33 -5.83
N GLN A 342 -4.84 -19.70 -6.85
CA GLN A 342 -4.83 -21.03 -7.44
C GLN A 342 -3.40 -21.46 -7.71
N LYS A 343 -3.10 -22.73 -7.47
CA LYS A 343 -1.78 -23.27 -7.82
C LYS A 343 -1.61 -23.37 -9.33
N ASN A 344 -0.47 -22.91 -9.81
CA ASN A 344 0.00 -23.10 -11.16
C ASN A 344 0.47 -24.56 -11.38
N SER A 345 0.92 -24.88 -12.60
CA SER A 345 1.41 -26.22 -12.95
C SER A 345 2.66 -26.67 -12.18
N LYS A 346 3.38 -25.74 -11.53
CA LYS A 346 4.53 -26.01 -10.66
C LYS A 346 4.13 -26.16 -9.18
N GLY A 347 2.84 -26.01 -8.85
CA GLY A 347 2.35 -26.06 -7.47
C GLY A 347 2.53 -24.76 -6.70
N GLU A 348 2.82 -23.64 -7.37
CA GLU A 348 2.98 -22.30 -6.77
C GLU A 348 1.69 -21.49 -6.92
N ILE A 349 1.29 -20.74 -5.89
CA ILE A 349 0.12 -19.84 -5.94
C ILE A 349 0.48 -18.52 -6.62
#